data_AF-A0A8H4QL51-F1
#
_entry.id   AF-A0A8H4QL51-F1
#
_cell.length_a   1.000
_cell.length_b   1.000
_cell.length_c   1.000
_cell.angle_alpha   90.00
_cell.angle_beta   90.00
_cell.angle_gamma   90.00
#
_symmetry.space_group_name_H-M   'P 1'
#
loop_
_entity.id
_entity.type
_entity.pdbx_description
1 polymer ?
#
loop_
_entity_poly.entity_id
_entity_poly.type
_entity_poly.pdbx_seq_one_letter_code
_entity_poly.pdbx_strand_id
1 'polypeptide(L)'
;MPKKALQDSSLSTPELVAAFNALPRQPKARSGMVPNEWHFELRYIQIEPTPSHVVFFVQPHSRFTHMERLPLGLSSDESGMAFFPDTAQQAAPMIAKSILYAFVNNLGMNKMPIPNPPSPTAPWKLTTEDKELAVAVGAELKRIGVKAKELLEVGITNRSAVAVAQESFSSFFDIIKRTTGLTGLVAAAIQTPEVILFHNFTITEKPIRLSSGSLSEEEEKLIEIITEYCSRRSNVMPPDGTDDDGRALLKDTWRGSAGRYGATSDKGRRVPQRGCG
;
A
#
# COMPACT_ATOMS: atom_id res chain seq x y z
N MET A 1 -35.01 18.05 4.95
CA MET A 1 -33.60 17.96 5.39
C MET A 1 -32.72 18.63 4.33
N PRO A 2 -31.75 19.48 4.70
CA PRO A 2 -31.09 20.38 3.76
C PRO A 2 -30.12 19.59 2.85
N LYS A 3 -30.39 19.59 1.54
CA LYS A 3 -29.59 18.92 0.48
C LYS A 3 -28.44 19.80 -0.05
N LYS A 4 -27.75 20.58 0.79
CA LYS A 4 -26.78 21.57 0.31
C LYS A 4 -25.39 21.54 0.95
N ALA A 5 -25.00 20.45 1.60
CA ALA A 5 -23.67 20.32 2.20
C ALA A 5 -22.97 19.07 1.67
N LEU A 6 -21.64 19.14 1.51
CA LEU A 6 -20.69 18.07 1.11
C LEU A 6 -20.26 18.04 -0.36
N GLN A 7 -20.07 19.19 -1.01
CA GLN A 7 -19.25 19.27 -2.23
C GLN A 7 -17.87 19.91 -2.02
N ASP A 8 -17.65 20.66 -0.93
CA ASP A 8 -16.31 21.10 -0.59
C ASP A 8 -15.57 20.03 0.23
N SER A 9 -14.39 19.65 -0.24
CA SER A 9 -13.35 18.92 0.50
C SER A 9 -12.79 19.71 1.71
N SER A 10 -13.46 20.80 2.11
CA SER A 10 -13.00 21.79 3.08
C SER A 10 -13.45 21.53 4.52
N LEU A 11 -14.23 20.47 4.79
CA LEU A 11 -14.65 20.18 6.16
C LEU A 11 -13.42 20.11 7.06
N SER A 12 -13.41 20.98 8.06
CA SER A 12 -12.40 20.94 9.10
C SER A 12 -12.50 19.61 9.86
N THR A 13 -11.41 19.14 10.45
CA THR A 13 -11.41 17.90 11.22
C THR A 13 -12.53 17.85 12.27
N PRO A 14 -12.81 18.93 13.05
CA PRO A 14 -13.92 18.94 14.00
C PRO A 14 -15.30 18.76 13.37
N GLU A 15 -15.58 19.41 12.24
CA GLU A 15 -16.87 19.28 11.54
C GLU A 15 -17.05 17.87 10.99
N LEU A 16 -15.98 17.29 10.43
CA LEU A 16 -16.00 15.94 9.93
C LEU A 16 -16.25 14.91 11.05
N VAL A 17 -15.61 15.09 12.21
CA VAL A 17 -15.84 14.26 13.40
C VAL A 17 -17.28 14.39 13.91
N ALA A 18 -17.84 15.61 13.94
CA ALA A 18 -19.21 15.84 14.34
C ALA A 18 -20.20 15.14 13.38
N ALA A 19 -19.99 15.27 12.06
CA ALA A 19 -20.79 14.61 11.05
C ALA A 19 -20.71 13.08 11.16
N PHE A 20 -19.50 12.53 11.35
CA PHE A 20 -19.31 11.09 11.51
C PHE A 20 -19.98 10.54 12.77
N ASN A 21 -19.82 11.21 13.91
CA ASN A 21 -20.47 10.82 15.17
C ASN A 21 -22.01 10.90 15.11
N ALA A 22 -22.56 11.68 14.19
CA ALA A 22 -24.02 11.78 13.97
C ALA A 22 -24.58 10.68 13.05
N LEU A 23 -23.72 9.89 12.38
CA LEU A 23 -24.18 8.83 11.49
C LEU A 23 -24.88 7.71 12.27
N PRO A 24 -25.97 7.13 11.74
CA PRO A 24 -26.55 5.92 12.30
C PRO A 24 -25.52 4.78 12.29
N ARG A 25 -25.49 4.01 13.38
CA ARG A 25 -24.60 2.85 13.53
C ARG A 25 -25.42 1.64 13.94
N GLN A 26 -25.32 0.56 13.17
CA GLN A 26 -26.01 -0.71 13.41
C GLN A 26 -25.02 -1.87 13.28
N PRO A 27 -25.15 -2.95 14.08
CA PRO A 27 -24.26 -4.12 13.98
C PRO A 27 -24.32 -4.86 12.64
N LYS A 28 -25.45 -4.74 11.93
CA LYS A 28 -25.65 -5.29 10.59
C LYS A 28 -25.57 -4.18 9.55
N ALA A 29 -25.09 -4.52 8.36
CA ALA A 29 -25.15 -3.64 7.21
C ALA A 29 -26.61 -3.30 6.88
N ARG A 30 -26.84 -2.32 6.01
CA ARG A 30 -28.19 -1.83 5.67
C ARG A 30 -29.13 -2.89 5.14
N SER A 31 -28.59 -3.90 4.46
CA SER A 31 -29.36 -5.05 4.00
C SER A 31 -29.90 -5.92 5.13
N GLY A 32 -29.38 -5.78 6.35
CA GLY A 32 -29.65 -6.66 7.49
C GLY A 32 -28.93 -8.02 7.40
N MET A 33 -28.34 -8.35 6.25
CA MET A 33 -27.84 -9.70 5.96
C MET A 33 -26.44 -9.97 6.52
N VAL A 34 -25.54 -8.99 6.40
CA VAL A 34 -24.13 -9.15 6.76
C VAL A 34 -23.74 -8.26 7.95
N PRO A 35 -22.71 -8.62 8.74
CA PRO A 35 -22.14 -7.73 9.75
C PRO A 35 -21.65 -6.41 9.14
N ASN A 36 -21.86 -5.30 9.85
CA ASN A 36 -21.33 -3.97 9.48
C ASN A 36 -19.87 -3.81 9.94
N GLU A 37 -19.04 -4.77 9.56
CA GLU A 37 -17.63 -4.82 9.91
C GLU A 37 -16.81 -4.52 8.66
N TRP A 38 -15.81 -3.67 8.82
CA TRP A 38 -15.00 -3.16 7.70
C TRP A 38 -13.54 -3.41 7.97
N HIS A 39 -12.88 -4.00 6.97
CA HIS A 39 -11.43 -4.07 6.91
C HIS A 39 -10.90 -2.85 6.15
N PHE A 40 -9.80 -2.28 6.63
CA PHE A 40 -9.06 -1.26 5.90
C PHE A 40 -7.57 -1.58 5.87
N GLU A 41 -6.92 -1.14 4.81
CA GLU A 41 -5.49 -1.34 4.56
C GLU A 41 -4.91 -0.13 3.81
N LEU A 42 -3.60 0.08 3.97
CA LEU A 42 -2.85 1.12 3.27
C LEU A 42 -2.04 0.47 2.15
N ARG A 43 -2.12 1.02 0.93
CA ARG A 43 -1.33 0.57 -0.22
C ARG A 43 -0.75 1.76 -0.97
N TYR A 44 0.33 1.54 -1.72
CA TYR A 44 0.92 2.55 -2.60
C TYR A 44 0.67 2.19 -4.06
N ILE A 45 -0.06 3.05 -4.79
CA ILE A 45 -0.30 2.87 -6.22
C ILE A 45 0.73 3.67 -7.00
N GLN A 46 1.60 2.96 -7.72
CA GLN A 46 2.71 3.51 -8.51
C GLN A 46 2.37 3.72 -10.00
N ILE A 47 1.12 4.04 -10.32
CA ILE A 47 0.70 4.30 -11.70
C ILE A 47 0.77 5.80 -11.98
N GLU A 48 1.57 6.18 -12.99
CA GLU A 48 1.65 7.55 -13.50
C GLU A 48 0.36 7.97 -14.23
N PRO A 49 -0.01 9.26 -14.22
CA PRO A 49 0.78 10.42 -13.77
C PRO A 49 0.60 10.80 -12.28
N THR A 50 -0.21 10.06 -11.53
CA THR A 50 -0.66 10.48 -10.19
C THR A 50 -0.43 9.42 -9.10
N PRO A 51 0.83 8.97 -8.93
CA PRO A 51 1.15 7.99 -7.90
C PRO A 51 0.74 8.51 -6.52
N SER A 52 0.14 7.64 -5.70
CA SER A 52 -0.40 8.02 -4.40
C SER A 52 -0.59 6.82 -3.48
N HIS A 53 -0.53 7.07 -2.18
CA HIS A 53 -1.06 6.14 -1.20
C HIS A 53 -2.58 6.12 -1.25
N VAL A 54 -3.16 4.98 -0.93
CA VAL A 54 -4.60 4.80 -0.86
C VAL A 54 -4.98 4.05 0.40
N VAL A 55 -6.11 4.45 1.01
CA VAL A 55 -6.79 3.61 2.00
C VAL A 55 -7.84 2.83 1.26
N PHE A 56 -7.68 1.51 1.23
CA PHE A 56 -8.65 0.60 0.67
C PHE A 56 -9.54 0.06 1.77
N PHE A 57 -10.85 0.06 1.53
CA PHE A 57 -11.86 -0.47 2.43
C PHE A 57 -12.54 -1.64 1.77
N VAL A 58 -12.80 -2.69 2.54
CA VAL A 58 -13.67 -3.80 2.13
C VAL A 58 -14.56 -4.22 3.28
N GLN A 59 -15.82 -4.52 2.96
CA GLN A 59 -16.71 -5.26 3.86
C GLN A 59 -16.60 -6.75 3.52
N PRO A 60 -15.85 -7.56 4.29
CA PRO A 60 -15.43 -8.89 3.83
C PRO A 60 -16.59 -9.82 3.45
N HIS A 61 -17.72 -9.71 4.15
CA HIS A 61 -18.89 -10.55 3.95
C HIS A 61 -19.72 -10.21 2.70
N SER A 62 -19.69 -8.96 2.23
CA SER A 62 -20.40 -8.54 1.01
C SER A 62 -19.47 -8.30 -0.18
N ARG A 63 -18.15 -8.25 0.08
CA ARG A 63 -17.11 -7.82 -0.87
C ARG A 63 -17.34 -6.41 -1.42
N PHE A 64 -18.15 -5.59 -0.74
CA PHE A 64 -18.28 -4.18 -1.09
C PHE A 64 -16.97 -3.46 -0.79
N THR A 65 -16.44 -2.75 -1.78
CA THR A 65 -15.15 -2.05 -1.68
C THR A 65 -15.30 -0.55 -1.86
N HIS A 66 -14.37 0.19 -1.25
CA HIS A 66 -14.21 1.63 -1.46
C HIS A 66 -12.74 2.00 -1.34
N MET A 67 -12.33 3.11 -1.93
CA MET A 67 -10.96 3.60 -1.86
C MET A 67 -10.93 5.11 -1.72
N GLU A 68 -10.03 5.61 -0.89
CA GLU A 68 -9.68 7.03 -0.81
C GLU A 68 -8.21 7.24 -1.14
N ARG A 69 -7.91 8.20 -2.02
CA ARG A 69 -6.54 8.65 -2.29
C ARG A 69 -6.05 9.53 -1.16
N LEU A 70 -4.74 9.43 -0.87
CA LEU A 70 -4.08 10.20 0.17
C LEU A 70 -2.99 11.12 -0.41
N PRO A 71 -2.84 12.36 0.10
CA PRO A 71 -3.74 13.04 1.05
C PRO A 71 -5.18 13.21 0.54
N LEU A 72 -6.12 13.42 1.46
CA LEU A 72 -7.50 13.74 1.08
C LEU A 72 -7.57 15.09 0.36
N GLY A 73 -8.44 15.18 -0.63
CA GLY A 73 -8.71 16.43 -1.34
C GLY A 73 -7.78 16.72 -2.51
N LEU A 74 -6.86 15.81 -2.85
CA LEU A 74 -6.09 15.89 -4.08
C LEU A 74 -7.01 15.96 -5.30
N SER A 75 -6.64 16.79 -6.27
CA SER A 75 -7.25 16.75 -7.59
C SER A 75 -6.91 15.46 -8.33
N SER A 76 -7.59 15.22 -9.46
CA SER A 76 -7.36 14.03 -10.29
C SER A 76 -5.99 14.00 -10.97
N ASP A 77 -5.34 15.15 -11.11
CA ASP A 77 -4.04 15.38 -11.76
C ASP A 77 -2.89 15.59 -10.77
N GLU A 78 -3.17 15.68 -9.47
CA GLU A 78 -2.15 15.79 -8.43
C GLU A 78 -1.63 14.43 -7.97
N SER A 79 -0.31 14.34 -7.74
CA SER A 79 0.32 13.19 -7.10
C SER A 79 0.22 13.28 -5.57
N GLY A 80 0.03 12.13 -4.93
CA GLY A 80 0.00 12.00 -3.47
C GLY A 80 1.35 11.69 -2.82
N MET A 81 2.46 11.80 -3.56
CA MET A 81 3.80 11.43 -3.08
C MET A 81 4.28 12.24 -1.86
N ALA A 82 3.69 13.41 -1.56
CA ALA A 82 4.03 14.17 -0.36
C ALA A 82 3.64 13.44 0.95
N PHE A 83 2.72 12.48 0.88
CA PHE A 83 2.39 11.60 2.00
C PHE A 83 3.08 10.26 1.80
N PHE A 84 4.11 10.00 2.60
CA PHE A 84 4.87 8.76 2.60
C PHE A 84 5.23 8.41 4.04
N PRO A 85 4.30 7.80 4.81
CA PRO A 85 4.52 7.56 6.22
C PRO A 85 5.54 6.43 6.43
N ASP A 86 6.51 6.66 7.30
CA ASP A 86 7.49 5.63 7.70
C ASP A 86 6.99 4.77 8.87
N THR A 87 6.02 5.29 9.64
CA THR A 87 5.47 4.61 10.82
C THR A 87 3.95 4.65 10.86
N ALA A 88 3.36 3.70 11.59
CA ALA A 88 1.92 3.65 11.82
C ALA A 88 1.38 4.95 12.46
N GLN A 89 2.16 5.58 13.35
CA GLN A 89 1.78 6.83 14.01
C GLN A 89 1.78 8.03 13.05
N GLN A 90 2.69 8.05 12.07
CA GLN A 90 2.67 9.07 11.01
C GLN A 90 1.50 8.86 10.04
N ALA A 91 1.15 7.61 9.74
CA ALA A 91 0.04 7.28 8.85
C ALA A 91 -1.34 7.55 9.48
N ALA A 92 -1.47 7.30 10.79
CA ALA A 92 -2.75 7.29 11.50
C ALA A 92 -3.58 8.57 11.36
N PRO A 93 -3.05 9.81 11.50
CA PRO A 93 -3.83 11.03 11.32
C PRO A 93 -4.55 11.11 9.97
N MET A 94 -3.85 10.76 8.89
CA MET A 94 -4.42 10.79 7.55
C MET A 94 -5.46 9.68 7.37
N ILE A 95 -5.14 8.45 7.81
CA ILE A 95 -6.04 7.30 7.69
C ILE A 95 -7.31 7.49 8.51
N ALA A 96 -7.21 7.97 9.75
CA ALA A 96 -8.37 8.28 10.59
C ALA A 96 -9.27 9.32 9.94
N LYS A 97 -8.70 10.40 9.39
CA LYS A 97 -9.47 11.40 8.62
C LYS A 97 -10.14 10.77 7.40
N SER A 98 -9.45 9.89 6.67
CA SER A 98 -9.99 9.19 5.49
C SER A 98 -11.11 8.22 5.82
N ILE A 99 -11.03 7.50 6.94
CA ILE A 99 -12.13 6.67 7.45
C ILE A 99 -13.38 7.53 7.66
N LEU A 100 -13.26 8.63 8.42
CA LEU A 100 -14.39 9.52 8.69
C LEU A 100 -14.98 10.09 7.40
N TYR A 101 -14.11 10.59 6.52
CA TYR A 101 -14.50 11.17 5.24
C TYR A 101 -15.25 10.15 4.36
N ALA A 102 -14.72 8.94 4.23
CA ALA A 102 -15.32 7.88 3.43
C ALA A 102 -16.77 7.59 3.87
N PHE A 103 -17.01 7.39 5.16
CA PHE A 103 -18.36 7.06 5.65
C PHE A 103 -19.32 8.26 5.66
N VAL A 104 -18.83 9.47 5.99
CA VAL A 104 -19.65 10.69 5.91
C VAL A 104 -20.07 10.97 4.46
N ASN A 105 -19.16 10.75 3.51
CA ASN A 105 -19.43 10.87 2.08
C ASN A 105 -20.04 9.60 1.46
N ASN A 106 -20.60 8.72 2.29
CA ASN A 106 -21.34 7.53 1.87
C ASN A 106 -20.57 6.64 0.89
N LEU A 107 -19.27 6.46 1.13
CA LEU A 107 -18.36 5.65 0.31
C LEU A 107 -18.43 6.02 -1.18
N GLY A 108 -18.55 7.32 -1.46
CA GLY A 108 -18.66 7.86 -2.82
C GLY A 108 -20.00 7.63 -3.51
N MET A 109 -20.96 6.89 -2.92
CA MET A 109 -22.26 6.61 -3.53
C MET A 109 -23.07 7.88 -3.83
N ASN A 110 -22.84 8.95 -3.09
CA ASN A 110 -23.49 10.26 -3.33
C ASN A 110 -23.02 10.93 -4.64
N LYS A 111 -21.87 10.51 -5.18
CA LYS A 111 -21.31 11.03 -6.44
C LYS A 111 -21.72 10.18 -7.65
N MET A 112 -22.27 8.99 -7.41
CA MET A 112 -22.74 8.12 -8.49
C MET A 112 -24.12 8.56 -8.96
N PRO A 113 -24.46 8.39 -10.26
CA PRO A 113 -25.77 8.72 -10.81
C PRO A 113 -26.84 7.69 -10.40
N ILE A 114 -26.92 7.34 -9.11
CA ILE A 114 -27.88 6.38 -8.55
C ILE A 114 -29.07 7.17 -8.01
N PRO A 115 -30.31 6.90 -8.48
CA PRO A 115 -31.50 7.51 -7.91
C PRO A 115 -31.64 7.13 -6.43
N ASN A 116 -31.80 8.14 -5.56
CA ASN A 116 -31.99 7.96 -4.11
C ASN A 116 -30.91 7.07 -3.48
N PRO A 117 -29.63 7.51 -3.46
CA PRO A 117 -28.59 6.72 -2.82
C PRO A 117 -28.99 6.44 -1.36
N PRO A 118 -28.64 5.26 -0.82
CA PRO A 118 -28.86 4.98 0.60
C PRO A 118 -28.24 6.11 1.43
N SER A 119 -28.82 6.49 2.57
CA SER A 119 -28.16 7.43 3.49
C SER A 119 -26.72 6.99 3.83
N PRO A 120 -25.87 7.82 4.46
CA PRO A 120 -24.62 7.33 5.06
C PRO A 120 -24.85 6.59 6.40
N THR A 121 -24.00 5.62 6.73
CA THR A 121 -23.96 4.91 8.03
C THR A 121 -22.51 4.75 8.46
N ALA A 122 -22.25 4.83 9.77
CA ALA A 122 -20.94 4.52 10.32
C ALA A 122 -20.71 3.00 10.39
N PRO A 123 -19.45 2.53 10.31
CA PRO A 123 -19.10 1.13 10.54
C PRO A 123 -19.43 0.75 11.99
N TRP A 124 -19.76 -0.53 12.22
CA TRP A 124 -19.88 -1.05 13.59
C TRP A 124 -18.51 -1.37 14.18
N LYS A 125 -17.65 -1.97 13.37
CA LYS A 125 -16.29 -2.39 13.74
C LYS A 125 -15.34 -2.10 12.59
N LEU A 126 -14.13 -1.69 12.96
CA LEU A 126 -13.00 -1.53 12.04
C LEU A 126 -11.94 -2.58 12.36
N THR A 127 -11.34 -3.15 11.32
CA THR A 127 -10.20 -4.06 11.45
C THR A 127 -9.14 -3.74 10.40
N THR A 128 -7.90 -4.10 10.69
CA THR A 128 -6.78 -4.08 9.73
C THR A 128 -5.88 -5.29 9.99
N GLU A 129 -4.98 -5.66 9.08
CA GLU A 129 -4.03 -6.76 9.33
C GLU A 129 -2.85 -6.28 10.19
N ASP A 130 -2.50 -5.00 10.10
CA ASP A 130 -1.35 -4.45 10.79
C ASP A 130 -1.68 -4.07 12.23
N LYS A 131 -1.02 -4.73 13.17
CA LYS A 131 -1.16 -4.50 14.62
C LYS A 131 -0.77 -3.09 15.04
N GLU A 132 0.31 -2.54 14.49
CA GLU A 132 0.76 -1.21 14.88
C GLU A 132 -0.20 -0.14 14.34
N LEU A 133 -0.66 -0.33 13.11
CA LEU A 133 -1.65 0.54 12.49
C LEU A 133 -2.99 0.51 13.22
N ALA A 134 -3.46 -0.67 13.64
CA ALA A 134 -4.69 -0.81 14.42
C ALA A 134 -4.64 0.05 15.70
N VAL A 135 -3.54 -0.06 16.46
CA VAL A 135 -3.35 0.72 17.69
C VAL A 135 -3.26 2.21 17.40
N ALA A 136 -2.45 2.61 16.41
CA ALA A 136 -2.23 4.01 16.07
C ALA A 136 -3.51 4.70 15.57
N VAL A 137 -4.27 4.05 14.68
CA VAL A 137 -5.54 4.56 14.17
C VAL A 137 -6.61 4.63 15.27
N GLY A 138 -6.72 3.61 16.13
CA GLY A 138 -7.66 3.64 17.25
C GLY A 138 -7.37 4.78 18.24
N ALA A 139 -6.10 5.00 18.57
CA ALA A 139 -5.66 6.11 19.40
C ALA A 139 -5.95 7.47 18.75
N GLU A 140 -5.72 7.58 17.43
CA GLU A 140 -5.97 8.81 16.69
C GLU A 140 -7.47 9.13 16.59
N LEU A 141 -8.32 8.13 16.30
CA LEU A 141 -9.79 8.29 16.30
C LEU A 141 -10.27 8.80 17.67
N LYS A 142 -9.71 8.28 18.76
CA LYS A 142 -10.00 8.76 20.12
C LYS A 142 -9.54 10.20 20.31
N ARG A 143 -8.32 10.53 19.88
CA ARG A 143 -7.71 11.87 20.00
C ARG A 143 -8.54 12.95 19.28
N ILE A 144 -9.05 12.64 18.08
CA ILE A 144 -9.85 13.59 17.29
C ILE A 144 -11.32 13.68 17.76
N GLY A 145 -11.76 12.84 18.69
CA GLY A 145 -13.08 12.95 19.33
C GLY A 145 -14.16 12.01 18.77
N VAL A 146 -13.79 10.89 18.14
CA VAL A 146 -14.76 9.82 17.82
C VAL A 146 -15.29 9.20 19.12
N LYS A 147 -16.62 9.08 19.23
CA LYS A 147 -17.29 8.66 20.48
C LYS A 147 -17.59 7.16 20.55
N ALA A 148 -17.63 6.52 19.39
CA ALA A 148 -17.96 5.13 19.20
C ALA A 148 -16.86 4.20 19.76
N LYS A 149 -17.05 3.64 20.96
CA LYS A 149 -16.03 2.83 21.66
C LYS A 149 -15.47 1.67 20.81
N GLU A 150 -16.34 0.98 20.09
CA GLU A 150 -16.02 -0.16 19.23
C GLU A 150 -15.15 0.22 18.02
N LEU A 151 -15.11 1.52 17.67
CA LEU A 151 -14.23 2.03 16.61
C LEU A 151 -12.89 2.52 17.15
N LEU A 152 -12.79 2.77 18.46
CA LEU A 152 -11.53 3.13 19.12
C LEU A 152 -10.64 1.90 19.34
N GLU A 153 -11.23 0.72 19.34
CA GLU A 153 -10.58 -0.59 19.47
C GLU A 153 -10.51 -1.28 18.10
N VAL A 154 -9.68 -0.75 17.20
CA VAL A 154 -9.48 -1.34 15.87
C VAL A 154 -8.93 -2.77 16.03
N GLY A 155 -9.64 -3.74 15.47
CA GLY A 155 -9.28 -5.15 15.61
C GLY A 155 -8.23 -5.62 14.60
N ILE A 156 -7.58 -6.74 14.92
CA ILE A 156 -6.76 -7.47 13.94
C ILE A 156 -7.64 -8.36 13.10
N THR A 157 -7.45 -8.28 11.79
CA THR A 157 -8.22 -9.03 10.80
C THR A 157 -7.74 -10.48 10.76
N ASN A 158 -8.67 -11.42 10.56
CA ASN A 158 -8.31 -12.82 10.35
C ASN A 158 -7.83 -13.05 8.90
N ARG A 159 -7.09 -14.15 8.66
CA ARG A 159 -6.54 -14.48 7.34
C ARG A 159 -7.58 -14.56 6.22
N SER A 160 -8.81 -15.00 6.52
CA SER A 160 -9.85 -15.11 5.50
C SER A 160 -10.30 -13.74 4.99
N ALA A 161 -10.46 -12.76 5.88
CA ALA A 161 -10.83 -11.40 5.48
C ALA A 161 -9.68 -10.67 4.78
N VAL A 162 -8.41 -10.95 5.14
CA VAL A 162 -7.23 -10.47 4.41
C VAL A 162 -7.21 -11.01 2.98
N ALA A 163 -7.45 -12.31 2.80
CA ALA A 163 -7.52 -12.91 1.45
C ALA A 163 -8.63 -12.26 0.60
N VAL A 164 -9.79 -11.97 1.19
CA VAL A 164 -10.87 -11.24 0.50
C VAL A 164 -10.45 -9.81 0.14
N ALA A 165 -9.73 -9.11 1.01
CA ALA A 165 -9.20 -7.78 0.72
C ALA A 165 -8.23 -7.81 -0.47
N GLN A 166 -7.26 -8.73 -0.47
CA GLN A 166 -6.30 -8.90 -1.57
C GLN A 166 -6.97 -9.25 -2.91
N GLU A 167 -7.92 -10.19 -2.91
CA GLU A 167 -8.68 -10.57 -4.11
C GLU A 167 -9.46 -9.38 -4.68
N SER A 168 -10.13 -8.64 -3.78
CA SER A 168 -10.95 -7.49 -4.15
C SER A 168 -10.10 -6.33 -4.65
N PHE A 169 -8.95 -6.07 -4.01
CA PHE A 169 -8.02 -5.03 -4.44
C PHE A 169 -7.37 -5.38 -5.78
N SER A 170 -6.96 -6.64 -5.99
CA SER A 170 -6.40 -7.09 -7.27
C SER A 170 -7.37 -6.85 -8.42
N SER A 171 -8.63 -7.24 -8.23
CA SER A 171 -9.69 -7.02 -9.23
C SER A 171 -9.92 -5.53 -9.51
N PHE A 172 -9.89 -4.70 -8.46
CA PHE A 172 -10.01 -3.26 -8.58
C PHE A 172 -8.80 -2.62 -9.28
N PHE A 173 -7.59 -3.07 -8.97
CA PHE A 173 -6.36 -2.58 -9.58
C PHE A 173 -6.28 -2.92 -11.07
N ASP A 174 -6.79 -4.08 -11.49
CA ASP A 174 -6.95 -4.40 -12.92
C ASP A 174 -7.91 -3.45 -13.65
N ILE A 175 -8.95 -2.94 -12.96
CA ILE A 175 -9.80 -1.88 -13.51
C ILE A 175 -8.98 -0.60 -13.67
N ILE A 176 -8.22 -0.19 -12.65
CA ILE A 176 -7.36 1.01 -12.73
C ILE A 176 -6.43 0.90 -13.93
N LYS A 177 -5.67 -0.20 -14.06
CA LYS A 177 -4.75 -0.42 -15.20
C LYS A 177 -5.46 -0.22 -16.54
N ARG A 178 -6.63 -0.83 -16.73
CA ARG A 178 -7.40 -0.67 -17.98
C ARG A 178 -7.84 0.78 -18.21
N THR A 179 -8.33 1.45 -17.17
CA THR A 179 -8.80 2.85 -17.29
C THR A 179 -7.68 3.84 -17.55
N THR A 180 -6.44 3.53 -17.15
CA THR A 180 -5.24 4.33 -17.46
C THR A 180 -4.59 3.93 -18.78
N GLY A 181 -5.22 3.08 -19.58
CA GLY A 181 -4.71 2.64 -20.89
C GLY A 181 -3.62 1.56 -20.82
N LEU A 182 -3.29 1.05 -19.62
CA LEU A 182 -2.36 -0.05 -19.44
C LEU A 182 -3.07 -1.35 -19.83
N THR A 183 -2.60 -1.99 -20.90
CA THR A 183 -3.17 -3.25 -21.42
C THR A 183 -2.06 -4.23 -21.83
N GLY A 184 -2.44 -5.47 -22.13
CA GLY A 184 -1.52 -6.50 -22.63
C GLY A 184 -0.33 -6.79 -21.71
N LEU A 185 0.86 -6.94 -22.30
CA LEU A 185 2.09 -7.29 -21.59
C LEU A 185 2.51 -6.22 -20.56
N VAL A 186 2.24 -4.93 -20.83
CA VAL A 186 2.58 -3.85 -19.89
C VAL A 186 1.73 -3.95 -18.62
N ALA A 187 0.43 -4.17 -18.75
CA ALA A 187 -0.46 -4.37 -17.60
C ALA A 187 -0.15 -5.65 -16.81
N ALA A 188 0.35 -6.69 -17.49
CA ALA A 188 0.78 -7.93 -16.85
C ALA A 188 2.11 -7.78 -16.08
N ALA A 189 3.00 -6.89 -16.54
CA ALA A 189 4.26 -6.59 -15.86
C ALA A 189 4.07 -5.75 -14.58
N ILE A 190 2.96 -5.02 -14.47
CA ILE A 190 2.64 -4.21 -13.28
C ILE A 190 1.85 -5.08 -12.30
N GLN A 191 2.56 -5.54 -11.28
CA GLN A 191 1.99 -6.33 -10.18
C GLN A 191 1.03 -5.48 -9.34
N THR A 192 0.04 -6.15 -8.74
CA THR A 192 -0.84 -5.54 -7.75
C THR A 192 -0.01 -5.07 -6.56
N PRO A 193 -0.12 -3.80 -6.13
CA PRO A 193 0.57 -3.32 -4.95
C PRO A 193 0.20 -4.11 -3.71
N GLU A 194 1.19 -4.50 -2.91
CA GLU A 194 0.98 -5.17 -1.63
C GLU A 194 0.54 -4.20 -0.51
N VAL A 195 0.04 -4.77 0.58
CA VAL A 195 -0.31 -4.01 1.80
C VAL A 195 0.94 -3.49 2.49
N ILE A 196 0.90 -2.23 2.92
CA ILE A 196 1.94 -1.63 3.76
C ILE A 196 1.70 -2.05 5.22
N LEU A 197 2.65 -2.80 5.78
CA LEU A 197 2.66 -3.26 7.16
C LEU A 197 3.84 -2.63 7.91
N PHE A 198 3.56 -1.87 8.97
CA PHE A 198 4.56 -1.13 9.75
C PHE A 198 5.31 -2.00 10.77
N HIS A 199 4.72 -3.12 11.22
CA HIS A 199 5.33 -4.01 12.20
C HIS A 199 6.53 -4.85 11.69
N ASN A 200 6.80 -4.83 10.38
CA ASN A 200 7.96 -5.51 9.79
C ASN A 200 9.20 -4.61 9.69
N PHE A 201 9.08 -3.33 10.04
CA PHE A 201 10.18 -2.37 9.94
C PHE A 201 11.02 -2.33 11.21
N THR A 202 11.74 -3.41 11.50
CA THR A 202 12.86 -3.37 12.43
C THR A 202 14.15 -3.22 11.62
N ILE A 203 14.73 -2.01 11.62
CA ILE A 203 16.12 -1.79 11.17
C ILE A 203 17.02 -2.53 12.18
N THR A 204 17.17 -3.85 11.99
CA THR A 204 17.85 -4.71 12.96
C THR A 204 19.35 -4.79 12.71
N GLU A 205 19.81 -4.37 11.53
CA GLU A 205 21.21 -4.47 11.18
C GLU A 205 21.90 -3.12 11.35
N LYS A 206 22.83 -3.06 12.32
CA LYS A 206 23.90 -2.06 12.28
C LYS A 206 24.54 -2.14 10.90
N PRO A 207 24.80 -1.01 10.21
CA PRO A 207 25.44 -1.04 8.91
C PRO A 207 26.68 -1.93 8.99
N ILE A 208 26.76 -2.93 8.11
CA ILE A 208 27.91 -3.82 8.01
C ILE A 208 29.10 -2.90 7.74
N ARG A 209 29.93 -2.69 8.75
CA ARG A 209 31.21 -1.99 8.58
C ARG A 209 32.07 -2.90 7.70
N LEU A 210 32.05 -2.66 6.39
CA LEU A 210 33.05 -3.23 5.50
C LEU A 210 34.41 -2.85 6.06
N SER A 211 35.23 -3.85 6.36
CA SER A 211 36.60 -3.65 6.82
C SER A 211 37.32 -2.73 5.84
N SER A 212 37.69 -1.54 6.30
CA SER A 212 38.35 -0.47 5.56
C SER A 212 39.58 -0.98 4.80
N GLY A 213 39.40 -1.30 3.52
CA GLY A 213 40.48 -1.55 2.58
C GLY A 213 40.44 -0.48 1.50
N SER A 214 41.38 0.48 1.58
CA SER A 214 41.77 1.49 0.57
C SER A 214 40.70 2.00 -0.41
N LEU A 215 39.47 2.26 0.03
CA LEU A 215 38.49 2.95 -0.79
C LEU A 215 38.76 4.45 -0.72
N SER A 216 38.54 5.13 -1.83
CA SER A 216 38.50 6.60 -1.84
C SER A 216 37.27 7.10 -1.06
N GLU A 217 37.34 8.32 -0.52
CA GLU A 217 36.21 8.93 0.19
C GLU A 217 34.92 8.98 -0.66
N GLU A 218 35.05 9.11 -1.97
CA GLU A 218 33.93 9.11 -2.91
C GLU A 218 33.27 7.72 -3.02
N GLU A 219 34.07 6.66 -3.03
CA GLU A 219 33.57 5.27 -3.05
C GLU A 219 32.91 4.90 -1.72
N GLU A 220 33.45 5.34 -0.58
CA GLU A 220 32.83 5.14 0.73
C GLU A 220 31.46 5.82 0.79
N LYS A 221 31.36 7.07 0.33
CA LYS A 221 30.09 7.80 0.28
C LYS A 221 29.08 7.17 -0.66
N LEU A 222 29.53 6.66 -1.82
CA LEU A 222 28.66 5.97 -2.76
C LEU A 222 28.16 4.64 -2.18
N ILE A 223 29.03 3.88 -1.50
CA ILE A 223 28.65 2.64 -0.82
C ILE A 223 27.66 2.94 0.31
N GLU A 224 27.83 4.03 1.05
CA GLU A 224 26.87 4.45 2.08
C GLU A 224 25.49 4.72 1.48
N ILE A 225 25.43 5.48 0.38
CA ILE A 225 24.18 5.75 -0.34
C ILE A 225 23.55 4.47 -0.90
N ILE A 226 24.34 3.57 -1.50
CA ILE A 226 23.84 2.30 -2.04
C ILE A 226 23.35 1.39 -0.92
N THR A 227 24.07 1.34 0.21
CA THR A 227 23.69 0.53 1.37
C THR A 227 22.41 1.06 2.00
N GLU A 228 22.27 2.38 2.11
CA GLU A 228 21.05 3.04 2.57
C GLU A 228 19.88 2.74 1.63
N TYR A 229 20.08 2.87 0.31
CA TYR A 229 19.05 2.55 -0.68
C TYR A 229 18.64 1.07 -0.65
N CYS A 230 19.61 0.15 -0.66
CA CYS A 230 19.35 -1.29 -0.61
C CYS A 230 18.69 -1.69 0.71
N SER A 231 19.11 -1.12 1.84
CA SER A 231 18.45 -1.34 3.12
C SER A 231 17.00 -0.85 3.07
N ARG A 232 16.76 0.40 2.66
CA ARG A 232 15.41 0.94 2.48
C ARG A 232 14.56 0.05 1.56
N ARG A 233 15.11 -0.41 0.44
CA ARG A 233 14.42 -1.26 -0.55
C ARG A 233 14.13 -2.67 -0.03
N SER A 234 15.11 -3.34 0.57
CA SER A 234 14.93 -4.69 1.13
C SER A 234 13.96 -4.67 2.30
N ASN A 235 13.91 -3.55 3.05
CA ASN A 235 13.02 -3.37 4.19
C ASN A 235 11.56 -3.04 3.80
N VAL A 236 11.27 -2.74 2.52
CA VAL A 236 9.89 -2.55 2.03
C VAL A 236 9.32 -3.79 1.35
N MET A 237 10.10 -4.87 1.23
CA MET A 237 9.62 -6.16 0.72
C MET A 237 9.02 -6.99 1.87
N PRO A 238 7.81 -7.54 1.73
CA PRO A 238 7.25 -8.40 2.76
C PRO A 238 8.11 -9.68 2.97
N PRO A 239 8.12 -10.26 4.19
CA PRO A 239 8.89 -11.45 4.52
C PRO A 239 8.22 -12.75 4.07
N ASP A 240 7.40 -12.69 3.03
CA ASP A 240 6.52 -13.76 2.57
C ASP A 240 7.26 -14.83 1.76
N GLY A 241 8.29 -15.44 2.37
CA GLY A 241 8.59 -16.87 2.26
C GLY A 241 8.78 -17.51 0.87
N THR A 242 8.77 -16.77 -0.24
CA THR A 242 8.92 -17.30 -1.61
C THR A 242 10.28 -16.93 -2.23
N ASP A 243 11.22 -16.44 -1.44
CA ASP A 243 12.46 -15.82 -1.91
C ASP A 243 13.63 -16.79 -2.14
N ASP A 244 13.36 -17.97 -2.73
CA ASP A 244 14.45 -18.78 -3.29
C ASP A 244 14.95 -18.22 -4.64
N ASP A 245 14.16 -17.39 -5.34
CA ASP A 245 14.54 -16.85 -6.66
C ASP A 245 15.26 -15.48 -6.61
N GLY A 246 14.93 -14.59 -5.67
CA GLY A 246 15.54 -13.24 -5.61
C GLY A 246 16.99 -13.26 -5.12
N ARG A 247 17.30 -14.12 -4.14
CA ARG A 247 18.68 -14.31 -3.64
C ARG A 247 19.58 -15.04 -4.64
N ALA A 248 19.03 -15.89 -5.52
CA ALA A 248 19.77 -16.57 -6.58
C ALA A 248 20.28 -15.56 -7.63
N LEU A 249 19.43 -14.61 -8.02
CA LEU A 249 19.79 -13.60 -9.02
C LEU A 249 20.94 -12.69 -8.58
N LEU A 250 20.98 -12.32 -7.30
CA LEU A 250 22.05 -11.51 -6.69
C LEU A 250 23.35 -12.30 -6.53
N LYS A 251 23.30 -13.61 -6.24
CA LYS A 251 24.50 -14.46 -6.18
C LYS A 251 25.13 -14.67 -7.56
N ASP A 252 24.31 -14.77 -8.61
CA ASP A 252 24.78 -14.99 -9.98
C ASP A 252 25.36 -13.73 -10.63
N THR A 253 24.78 -12.55 -10.37
CA THR A 253 25.37 -11.28 -10.82
C THR A 253 26.72 -10.99 -10.13
N TRP A 254 26.88 -11.41 -8.88
CA TRP A 254 28.13 -11.24 -8.13
C TRP A 254 29.23 -12.24 -8.54
N ARG A 255 28.89 -13.52 -8.78
CA ARG A 255 29.85 -14.52 -9.31
C ARG A 255 30.28 -14.23 -10.75
N GLY A 256 29.41 -13.65 -11.56
CA GLY A 256 29.71 -13.33 -12.97
C GLY A 256 30.76 -12.23 -13.16
N SER A 257 30.92 -11.33 -12.18
CA SER A 257 31.81 -10.17 -12.26
C SER A 257 33.23 -10.46 -11.76
N ALA A 258 33.40 -11.40 -10.83
CA ALA A 258 34.71 -11.78 -10.29
C ALA A 258 35.52 -12.73 -11.19
N GLY A 259 34.92 -13.33 -12.22
CA GLY A 259 35.54 -14.36 -13.06
C GLY A 259 36.02 -13.92 -14.45
N ARG A 260 35.82 -12.65 -14.85
CA ARG A 260 35.96 -12.23 -16.26
C ARG A 260 37.20 -11.42 -16.62
N TYR A 261 38.14 -11.24 -15.69
CA TYR A 261 39.45 -10.64 -15.94
C TYR A 261 40.56 -11.65 -15.63
N GLY A 262 40.82 -12.57 -16.55
CA GLY A 262 41.96 -13.49 -16.44
C GLY A 262 42.13 -14.38 -17.66
N ALA A 263 43.22 -14.15 -18.40
CA ALA A 263 43.83 -15.03 -19.41
C ALA A 263 43.21 -15.09 -20.82
N THR A 264 43.58 -14.12 -21.66
CA THR A 264 43.82 -14.37 -23.08
C THR A 264 45.23 -14.95 -23.25
N SER A 265 45.35 -16.25 -23.53
CA SER A 265 46.57 -16.87 -24.05
C SER A 265 46.22 -17.75 -25.24
N ASP A 266 46.43 -17.16 -26.42
CA ASP A 266 46.99 -17.76 -27.62
C ASP A 266 47.20 -19.29 -27.63
N LYS A 267 46.39 -20.01 -28.44
CA LYS A 267 46.76 -21.29 -29.06
C LYS A 267 46.01 -21.52 -30.38
N GLY A 268 46.74 -21.36 -31.48
CA GLY A 268 46.92 -22.39 -32.51
C GLY A 268 45.74 -22.75 -33.43
N ARG A 269 45.72 -22.12 -34.61
CA ARG A 269 45.06 -22.65 -35.83
C ARG A 269 45.59 -24.05 -36.17
N ARG A 270 44.70 -25.05 -36.34
CA ARG A 270 44.94 -26.22 -37.19
C ARG A 270 43.92 -26.24 -38.33
N VAL A 271 44.45 -26.39 -39.55
CA VAL A 271 43.73 -26.57 -40.81
C VAL A 271 43.34 -28.04 -40.94
N PRO A 272 42.09 -28.40 -41.31
CA PRO A 272 41.77 -29.76 -41.71
C PRO A 272 42.10 -29.98 -43.19
N GLN A 273 42.87 -31.04 -43.47
CA GLN A 273 43.07 -31.58 -44.81
C GLN A 273 41.77 -32.19 -45.34
N ARG A 274 41.46 -31.92 -46.62
CA ARG A 274 40.41 -32.60 -47.38
C ARG A 274 40.91 -33.98 -47.79
N GLY A 275 40.19 -35.03 -47.40
CA GLY A 275 40.29 -36.35 -48.01
C GLY A 275 39.22 -36.50 -49.08
N CYS A 276 39.63 -36.79 -50.31
CA CYS A 276 38.77 -37.26 -51.38
C CYS A 276 38.53 -38.76 -51.19
N GLY A 277 37.27 -39.17 -51.35
CA GLY A 277 36.80 -40.53 -51.55
C GLY A 277 35.55 -40.45 -52.41
#